data_AF-A0A5N9BX70-F1
#
_entry.id   AF-A0A5N9BX70-F1
#
_cell.length_a   1.000
_cell.length_b   1.000
_cell.length_c   1.000
_cell.angle_alpha   90.00
_cell.angle_beta   90.00
_cell.angle_gamma   90.00
#
_symmetry.space_group_name_H-M   'P 1'
#
loop_
_entity.id
_entity.type
_entity.pdbx_description
1 polymer ?
#
loop_
_entity_poly.entity_id
_entity_poly.type
_entity_poly.pdbx_seq_one_letter_code
_entity_poly.pdbx_strand_id
1 'polypeptide(L)'
;MKINLLTVAKNSIKLFDSFVFIFGLVSTGFAATSIFFWFSSFANNQESSTGSAFPYVLPIITLLVTGFAIKLSRNNKSNDHTYNLAAILALISTSGFLVISGLVPEFQHNKTGTDWDIFKWVILVGLYAGLITFWLSISLIMFKLSYINKMITNRKSNKSMIGNIDPENESR
;
A
#
# COMPACT_ATOMS: atom_id res chain seq x y z
N MET A 1 14.01 33.49 -22.67
CA MET A 1 14.21 32.42 -21.67
C MET A 1 13.70 31.10 -22.26
N LYS A 2 14.58 30.22 -22.77
CA LYS A 2 14.16 28.93 -23.36
C LYS A 2 13.88 27.95 -22.23
N ILE A 3 12.60 27.70 -21.96
CA ILE A 3 12.17 26.69 -21.00
C ILE A 3 12.53 25.32 -21.58
N ASN A 4 13.37 24.57 -20.85
CA ASN A 4 13.78 23.24 -21.27
C ASN A 4 12.63 22.26 -21.03
N LEU A 5 11.76 22.11 -22.03
CA LEU A 5 10.52 21.32 -22.02
C LEU A 5 10.69 19.89 -21.52
N LEU A 6 11.84 19.26 -21.81
CA LEU A 6 12.20 17.92 -21.32
C LEU A 6 12.38 17.87 -19.79
N THR A 7 12.87 18.95 -19.20
CA THR A 7 13.07 19.05 -17.75
C THR A 7 11.76 19.32 -17.02
N VAL A 8 10.89 20.15 -17.62
CA VAL A 8 9.54 20.42 -17.11
C VAL A 8 8.67 19.15 -17.15
N ALA A 9 8.67 18.43 -18.28
CA ALA A 9 7.93 17.18 -18.44
C ALA A 9 8.40 16.09 -17.45
N LYS A 10 9.71 15.99 -17.19
CA LYS A 10 10.25 15.01 -16.25
C LYS A 10 9.88 15.31 -14.79
N ASN A 11 9.85 16.59 -14.42
CA ASN A 11 9.41 17.01 -13.09
C ASN A 11 7.89 16.87 -12.90
N SER A 12 7.08 17.16 -13.93
CA SER A 12 5.62 17.00 -13.85
C SER A 12 5.21 15.53 -13.72
N ILE A 13 5.86 14.62 -14.45
CA ILE A 13 5.64 13.16 -14.31
C ILE A 13 5.98 12.70 -12.88
N LYS A 14 7.10 13.18 -12.32
CA LYS A 14 7.49 12.83 -10.95
C LYS A 14 6.50 13.34 -9.90
N LEU A 15 5.96 14.55 -10.10
CA LEU A 15 4.92 15.10 -9.23
C LEU A 15 3.62 14.29 -9.34
N PHE A 16 3.21 13.95 -10.56
CA PHE A 16 2.03 13.12 -10.80
C PHE A 16 2.14 11.76 -10.10
N ASP A 17 3.25 11.05 -10.26
CA ASP A 17 3.50 9.78 -9.58
C ASP A 17 3.43 9.92 -8.05
N SER A 18 3.96 11.02 -7.51
CA SER A 18 3.91 11.31 -6.07
C SER A 18 2.49 11.60 -5.58
N PHE A 19 1.68 12.33 -6.36
CA PHE A 19 0.28 12.57 -6.03
C PHE A 19 -0.53 11.28 -6.08
N VAL A 20 -0.39 10.48 -7.14
CA VAL A 20 -1.04 9.17 -7.25
C VAL A 20 -0.68 8.29 -6.06
N PHE A 21 0.57 8.30 -5.63
CA PHE A 21 0.99 7.56 -4.45
C PHE A 21 0.31 8.05 -3.16
N ILE A 22 0.28 9.38 -2.93
CA ILE A 22 -0.36 9.97 -1.74
C ILE A 22 -1.87 9.70 -1.74
N PHE A 23 -2.55 9.92 -2.86
CA PHE A 23 -3.98 9.63 -3.00
C PHE A 23 -4.27 8.14 -2.80
N GLY A 24 -3.41 7.25 -3.30
CA GLY A 24 -3.51 5.81 -3.07
C GLY A 24 -3.41 5.46 -1.58
N LEU A 25 -2.43 6.04 -0.87
CA LEU A 25 -2.23 5.80 0.57
C LEU A 25 -3.42 6.33 1.39
N VAL A 26 -3.88 7.55 1.09
CA VAL A 26 -5.02 8.18 1.76
C VAL A 26 -6.30 7.38 1.50
N SER A 27 -6.58 7.00 0.25
CA SER A 27 -7.72 6.17 -0.12
C SER A 27 -7.72 4.82 0.61
N THR A 28 -6.54 4.21 0.73
CA THR A 28 -6.37 2.96 1.49
C THR A 28 -6.68 3.15 2.98
N GLY A 29 -6.25 4.27 3.58
CA GLY A 29 -6.59 4.63 4.96
C GLY A 29 -8.10 4.87 5.16
N PHE A 30 -8.75 5.53 4.22
CA PHE A 30 -10.21 5.72 4.24
C PHE A 30 -10.95 4.38 4.09
N ALA A 31 -10.50 3.47 3.22
CA ALA A 31 -11.07 2.14 3.07
C ALA A 31 -10.92 1.32 4.36
N ALA A 32 -9.74 1.37 4.99
CA ALA A 32 -9.48 0.70 6.27
C ALA A 32 -10.35 1.26 7.41
N THR A 33 -10.60 2.56 7.45
CA THR A 33 -11.44 3.17 8.48
C THR A 33 -12.92 2.86 8.23
N SER A 34 -13.35 2.94 6.98
CA SER A 34 -14.72 2.67 6.56
C SER A 34 -15.13 1.21 6.81
N ILE A 35 -14.19 0.24 6.78
CA ILE A 35 -14.52 -1.17 7.12
C ILE A 35 -14.93 -1.35 8.58
N PHE A 36 -14.36 -0.58 9.51
CA PHE A 36 -14.75 -0.66 10.92
C PHE A 36 -16.13 -0.06 11.14
N PHE A 37 -16.44 1.05 10.47
CA PHE A 37 -17.78 1.64 10.52
C PHE A 37 -18.82 0.72 9.88
N TRP A 38 -18.51 0.15 8.71
CA TRP A 38 -19.35 -0.85 8.07
C TRP A 38 -19.59 -2.06 8.98
N PHE A 39 -18.52 -2.64 9.54
CA PHE A 39 -18.61 -3.81 10.40
C PHE A 39 -19.39 -3.49 11.69
N SER A 40 -19.16 -2.34 12.30
CA SER A 40 -19.92 -1.87 13.46
C SER A 40 -21.42 -1.75 13.14
N SER A 41 -21.78 -1.16 11.99
CA SER A 41 -23.18 -1.08 11.55
C SER A 41 -23.78 -2.46 11.32
N PHE A 42 -23.03 -3.34 10.65
CA PHE A 42 -23.45 -4.72 10.35
C PHE A 42 -23.67 -5.54 11.62
N ALA A 43 -22.75 -5.43 12.58
CA ALA A 43 -22.78 -6.14 13.86
C ALA A 43 -23.94 -5.67 14.76
N ASN A 44 -24.36 -4.41 14.62
CA ASN A 44 -25.41 -3.79 15.43
C ASN A 44 -26.79 -3.71 14.74
N ASN A 45 -26.98 -4.44 13.62
CA ASN A 45 -28.25 -4.45 12.88
C ASN A 45 -28.74 -3.08 12.41
N GLN A 46 -27.83 -2.12 12.23
CA GLN A 46 -28.15 -0.83 11.65
C GLN A 46 -28.06 -0.93 10.14
N GLU A 47 -29.00 -0.31 9.41
CA GLU A 47 -28.92 -0.19 7.95
C GLU A 47 -27.60 0.52 7.59
N SER A 48 -26.63 -0.25 7.10
CA SER A 48 -25.36 0.32 6.69
C SER A 48 -25.56 1.03 5.36
N SER A 49 -25.35 2.35 5.34
CA SER A 49 -25.31 3.14 4.09
C SER A 49 -24.23 2.65 3.12
N THR A 50 -23.23 1.93 3.63
CA THR A 50 -22.27 1.13 2.88
C THR A 50 -22.89 -0.24 2.58
N GLY A 51 -23.37 -0.43 1.34
CA GLY A 51 -24.09 -1.63 0.91
C GLY A 51 -23.29 -2.95 1.03
N SER A 52 -23.96 -4.07 0.72
CA SER A 52 -23.46 -5.46 0.88
C SER A 52 -22.13 -5.79 0.18
N ALA A 53 -21.65 -4.94 -0.74
CA ALA A 53 -20.41 -5.12 -1.46
C ALA A 53 -19.16 -4.64 -0.71
N PHE A 54 -19.31 -3.92 0.40
CA PHE A 54 -18.19 -3.32 1.13
C PHE A 54 -17.13 -4.31 1.65
N PRO A 55 -17.47 -5.54 2.11
CA PRO A 55 -16.50 -6.55 2.52
C PRO A 55 -15.48 -6.95 1.45
N TYR A 56 -15.81 -6.74 0.17
CA TYR A 56 -14.96 -7.13 -0.97
C TYR A 56 -13.95 -6.05 -1.36
N VAL A 57 -14.06 -4.84 -0.81
CA VAL A 57 -13.18 -3.72 -1.16
C VAL A 57 -11.74 -3.98 -0.70
N LEU A 58 -11.54 -4.46 0.53
CA LEU A 58 -10.21 -4.71 1.07
C LEU A 58 -9.46 -5.83 0.32
N PRO A 59 -10.05 -7.01 0.05
CA PRO A 59 -9.41 -8.02 -0.79
C PRO A 59 -8.95 -7.49 -2.15
N ILE A 60 -9.74 -6.64 -2.80
CA ILE A 60 -9.38 -6.06 -4.10
C ILE A 60 -8.17 -5.14 -3.94
N ILE A 61 -8.16 -4.26 -2.94
CA ILE A 61 -7.05 -3.34 -2.69
C ILE A 61 -5.77 -4.11 -2.36
N THR A 62 -5.84 -5.11 -1.48
CA THR A 62 -4.65 -5.90 -1.09
C THR A 62 -4.10 -6.72 -2.27
N LEU A 63 -4.97 -7.21 -3.15
CA LEU A 63 -4.56 -7.92 -4.37
C LEU A 63 -3.86 -6.99 -5.36
N LEU A 64 -4.33 -5.75 -5.51
CA LEU A 64 -3.65 -4.72 -6.30
C LEU A 64 -2.26 -4.39 -5.74
N VAL A 65 -2.15 -4.21 -4.42
CA VAL A 65 -0.85 -3.95 -3.75
C VAL A 65 0.09 -5.14 -3.88
N THR A 66 -0.43 -6.36 -3.78
CA THR A 66 0.34 -7.59 -4.05
C THR A 66 0.91 -7.57 -5.47
N GLY A 67 0.07 -7.34 -6.49
CA GLY A 67 0.51 -7.27 -7.88
C GLY A 67 1.57 -6.19 -8.11
N PHE A 68 1.40 -5.03 -7.46
CA PHE A 68 2.38 -3.96 -7.49
C PHE A 68 3.72 -4.36 -6.85
N ALA A 69 3.69 -5.01 -5.68
CA ALA A 69 4.89 -5.49 -4.99
C ALA A 69 5.64 -6.55 -5.81
N ILE A 70 4.92 -7.48 -6.45
CA ILE A 70 5.51 -8.48 -7.36
C ILE A 70 6.18 -7.80 -8.56
N LYS A 71 5.51 -6.81 -9.17
CA LYS A 71 6.08 -6.04 -10.28
C LYS A 71 7.36 -5.30 -9.87
N LEU A 72 7.35 -4.67 -8.69
CA LEU A 72 8.54 -4.01 -8.13
C LEU A 72 9.68 -5.02 -7.87
N SER A 73 9.35 -6.20 -7.33
CA SER A 73 10.33 -7.27 -7.09
C SER A 73 10.99 -7.74 -8.38
N ARG A 74 10.21 -7.93 -9.47
CA ARG A 74 10.75 -8.35 -10.78
C ARG A 74 11.69 -7.30 -11.40
N ASN A 75 11.39 -6.03 -11.19
CA ASN A 75 12.20 -4.92 -11.71
C ASN A 75 13.44 -4.63 -10.85
N ASN A 76 13.49 -5.18 -9.63
CA ASN A 76 14.63 -4.98 -8.73
C ASN A 76 15.77 -5.94 -9.10
N LYS A 77 16.89 -5.40 -9.61
CA LYS A 77 18.06 -6.20 -9.99
C LYS A 77 18.96 -6.60 -8.81
N SER A 78 18.69 -6.11 -7.60
CA SER A 78 19.46 -6.48 -6.39
C SER A 78 18.91 -7.76 -5.76
N ASN A 79 19.75 -8.52 -5.06
CA ASN A 79 19.39 -9.70 -4.27
C ASN A 79 18.57 -9.37 -3.00
N ASP A 80 17.75 -8.32 -3.06
CA ASP A 80 16.95 -7.79 -1.97
C ASP A 80 15.53 -8.35 -2.06
N HIS A 81 15.15 -9.09 -1.02
CA HIS A 81 13.86 -9.75 -0.90
C HIS A 81 12.76 -8.88 -0.27
N THR A 82 13.02 -7.59 0.01
CA THR A 82 12.04 -6.69 0.68
C THR A 82 10.71 -6.61 -0.07
N TYR A 83 10.72 -6.43 -1.40
CA TYR A 83 9.48 -6.40 -2.19
C TYR A 83 8.78 -7.76 -2.28
N ASN A 84 9.53 -8.86 -2.22
CA ASN A 84 8.97 -10.21 -2.16
C ASN A 84 8.27 -10.46 -0.81
N LEU A 85 8.90 -10.06 0.30
CA LEU A 85 8.30 -10.12 1.64
C LEU A 85 7.03 -9.26 1.71
N ALA A 86 7.06 -8.05 1.13
CA ALA A 86 5.88 -7.19 1.05
C ALA A 86 4.75 -7.86 0.25
N ALA A 87 5.05 -8.51 -0.88
CA ALA A 87 4.05 -9.25 -1.65
C ALA A 87 3.44 -10.41 -0.85
N ILE A 88 4.26 -11.18 -0.11
CA ILE A 88 3.78 -12.27 0.76
C ILE A 88 2.86 -11.73 1.85
N LEU A 89 3.22 -10.64 2.52
CA LEU A 89 2.39 -10.02 3.56
C LEU A 89 1.06 -9.50 2.99
N ALA A 90 1.07 -8.91 1.80
CA ALA A 90 -0.15 -8.47 1.12
C ALA A 90 -1.04 -9.66 0.70
N LEU A 91 -0.45 -10.79 0.30
CA LEU A 91 -1.18 -12.03 0.02
C LEU A 91 -1.85 -12.60 1.28
N ILE A 92 -1.10 -12.69 2.40
CA ILE A 92 -1.64 -13.15 3.68
C ILE A 92 -2.84 -12.30 4.08
N SER A 93 -2.71 -10.97 3.96
CA SER A 93 -3.81 -10.05 4.22
C SER A 93 -5.00 -10.26 3.28
N THR A 94 -4.74 -10.45 1.98
CA THR A 94 -5.78 -10.75 0.97
C THR A 94 -6.57 -12.00 1.34
N SER A 95 -5.88 -13.08 1.71
CA SER A 95 -6.53 -14.32 2.14
C SER A 95 -7.38 -14.12 3.39
N GLY A 96 -6.88 -13.38 4.38
CA GLY A 96 -7.64 -13.06 5.60
C GLY A 96 -8.92 -12.26 5.28
N PHE A 97 -8.82 -11.24 4.43
CA PHE A 97 -9.99 -10.46 4.03
C PHE A 97 -10.97 -11.26 3.19
N LEU A 98 -10.52 -12.14 2.29
CA LEU A 98 -11.41 -13.01 1.50
C LEU A 98 -12.23 -13.95 2.38
N VAL A 99 -11.60 -14.53 3.42
CA VAL A 99 -12.31 -15.37 4.39
C VAL A 99 -13.39 -14.55 5.10
N ILE A 100 -13.07 -13.33 5.54
CA ILE A 100 -14.06 -12.42 6.13
C ILE A 100 -15.19 -12.11 5.16
N SER A 101 -14.89 -11.78 3.89
CA SER A 101 -15.90 -11.51 2.88
C SER A 101 -16.83 -12.71 2.63
N GLY A 102 -16.30 -13.94 2.72
CA GLY A 102 -17.08 -15.17 2.55
C GLY A 102 -17.95 -15.52 3.75
N LEU A 103 -17.50 -15.21 4.97
CA LEU A 103 -18.25 -15.50 6.20
C LEU A 103 -19.39 -14.50 6.46
N VAL A 104 -19.27 -13.25 6.00
CA VAL A 104 -20.27 -12.20 6.22
C VAL A 104 -21.68 -12.56 5.70
N PRO A 105 -21.84 -13.09 4.47
CA PRO A 105 -23.15 -13.55 3.97
C PRO A 105 -23.79 -14.64 4.82
N GLU A 106 -23.01 -15.57 5.38
CA GLU A 106 -23.54 -16.71 6.15
C GLU A 106 -24.29 -16.25 7.41
N PHE A 107 -23.82 -15.17 8.04
CA PHE A 107 -24.42 -14.60 9.25
C PHE A 107 -25.29 -13.37 8.96
N GLN A 108 -25.62 -13.08 7.70
CA GLN A 108 -26.43 -11.92 7.34
C GLN A 108 -27.86 -12.00 7.91
N HIS A 109 -28.43 -13.21 7.98
CA HIS A 109 -29.81 -13.43 8.41
C HIS A 109 -29.95 -13.92 9.87
N ASN A 110 -28.90 -14.49 10.45
CA ASN A 110 -28.90 -15.05 11.81
C ASN A 110 -27.96 -14.27 12.73
N LYS A 111 -28.47 -13.13 13.24
CA LYS A 111 -27.70 -12.15 14.02
C LYS A 111 -28.05 -12.15 15.51
N THR A 112 -28.15 -13.34 16.10
CA THR A 112 -28.57 -13.53 17.50
C THR A 112 -27.85 -14.73 18.13
N GLY A 113 -27.70 -14.72 19.46
CA GLY A 113 -27.12 -15.84 20.22
C GLY A 113 -25.59 -15.85 20.26
N THR A 114 -25.03 -16.85 20.96
CA THR A 114 -23.59 -16.99 21.22
C THR A 114 -22.76 -17.11 19.93
N ASP A 115 -23.28 -17.79 18.91
CA ASP A 115 -22.59 -17.97 17.63
C ASP A 115 -22.38 -16.64 16.90
N TRP A 116 -23.34 -15.71 17.01
CA TRP A 116 -23.23 -14.36 16.45
C TRP A 116 -22.16 -13.54 17.17
N ASP A 117 -22.04 -13.67 18.49
CA ASP A 117 -21.02 -12.96 19.25
C ASP A 117 -19.61 -13.52 18.97
N ILE A 118 -19.47 -14.85 18.85
CA ILE A 118 -18.22 -15.49 18.41
C ILE A 118 -17.85 -15.00 17.01
N PHE A 119 -18.80 -14.99 16.07
CA PHE A 119 -18.60 -14.48 14.72
C PHE A 119 -18.07 -13.04 14.74
N LYS A 120 -18.68 -12.13 15.53
CA LYS A 120 -18.20 -10.74 15.63
C LYS A 120 -16.74 -10.68 16.06
N TRP A 121 -16.35 -11.46 17.06
CA TRP A 121 -14.96 -11.52 17.54
C TRP A 121 -14.01 -12.05 16.47
N VAL A 122 -14.39 -13.13 15.77
CA VAL A 122 -13.59 -13.71 14.69
C VAL A 122 -13.35 -12.69 13.57
N ILE A 123 -14.41 -12.00 13.12
CA ILE A 123 -14.28 -10.97 12.10
C ILE A 123 -13.44 -9.79 12.60
N LEU A 124 -13.64 -9.34 13.84
CA LEU A 124 -12.89 -8.23 14.41
C LEU A 124 -11.38 -8.54 14.48
N VAL A 125 -11.02 -9.70 15.03
CA VAL A 125 -9.63 -10.17 15.11
C VAL A 125 -9.05 -10.34 13.71
N GLY A 126 -9.80 -10.94 12.78
CA GLY A 126 -9.40 -11.10 11.39
C GLY A 126 -9.15 -9.77 10.68
N LEU A 127 -10.03 -8.78 10.88
CA LEU A 127 -9.87 -7.43 10.31
C LEU A 127 -8.62 -6.76 10.86
N TYR A 128 -8.37 -6.80 12.17
CA TYR A 128 -7.16 -6.22 12.75
C TYR A 128 -5.89 -6.91 12.26
N ALA A 129 -5.84 -8.26 12.28
CA ALA A 129 -4.68 -9.00 11.82
C ALA A 129 -4.40 -8.78 10.32
N GLY A 130 -5.46 -8.78 9.50
CA GLY A 130 -5.38 -8.47 8.07
C GLY A 130 -4.89 -7.05 7.80
N LEU A 131 -5.37 -6.05 8.56
CA LEU A 131 -4.93 -4.67 8.41
C LEU A 131 -3.47 -4.48 8.85
N ILE A 132 -3.05 -5.07 9.97
CA ILE A 132 -1.66 -4.97 10.45
C ILE A 132 -0.70 -5.53 9.40
N THR A 133 -0.97 -6.74 8.90
CA THR A 133 -0.14 -7.37 7.86
C THR A 133 -0.12 -6.55 6.56
N PHE A 134 -1.24 -5.96 6.19
CA PHE A 134 -1.32 -5.07 5.04
C PHE A 134 -0.51 -3.78 5.20
N TRP A 135 -0.63 -3.10 6.35
CA TRP A 135 0.13 -1.89 6.63
C TRP A 135 1.62 -2.17 6.66
N LEU A 136 2.05 -3.30 7.23
CA LEU A 136 3.45 -3.74 7.18
C LEU A 136 3.95 -3.91 5.74
N SER A 137 3.14 -4.52 4.86
CA SER A 137 3.46 -4.63 3.44
C SER A 137 3.69 -3.27 2.78
N ILE A 138 2.74 -2.33 2.98
CA ILE A 138 2.84 -0.96 2.45
C ILE A 138 4.09 -0.25 3.01
N SER A 139 4.34 -0.37 4.32
CA SER A 139 5.51 0.23 4.97
C SER A 139 6.83 -0.28 4.38
N LEU A 140 6.93 -1.57 4.07
CA LEU A 140 8.13 -2.14 3.45
C LEU A 140 8.35 -1.63 2.02
N ILE A 141 7.29 -1.57 1.22
CA ILE A 141 7.34 -1.00 -0.13
C ILE A 141 7.83 0.45 -0.05
N MET A 142 7.26 1.23 0.86
CA MET A 142 7.61 2.63 1.06
C MET A 142 9.02 2.85 1.57
N PHE A 143 9.43 2.08 2.56
CA PHE A 143 10.77 2.10 3.11
C PHE A 143 11.80 1.85 2.00
N LYS A 144 11.57 0.83 1.16
CA LYS A 144 12.50 0.50 0.08
C LYS A 144 12.53 1.55 -1.03
N LEU A 145 11.38 2.08 -1.44
CA LEU A 145 11.29 3.16 -2.41
C LEU A 145 12.03 4.42 -1.92
N SER A 146 11.86 4.78 -0.65
CA SER A 146 12.55 5.91 -0.02
C SER A 146 14.06 5.71 0.01
N TYR A 147 14.52 4.51 0.40
CA TYR A 147 15.95 4.17 0.44
C TYR A 147 16.62 4.26 -0.95
N ILE A 148 15.95 3.74 -2.00
CA ILE A 148 16.44 3.84 -3.38
C ILE A 148 16.53 5.31 -3.82
N ASN A 149 15.50 6.11 -3.54
CA ASN A 149 15.48 7.52 -3.90
C ASN A 149 16.65 8.28 -3.23
N LYS A 150 16.91 8.03 -1.94
CA LYS A 150 18.04 8.60 -1.18
C LYS A 150 19.40 8.22 -1.77
N MET A 151 19.59 6.97 -2.17
CA MET A 151 20.84 6.54 -2.83
C MET A 151 21.05 7.20 -4.19
N ILE A 152 19.99 7.38 -4.99
CA ILE A 152 20.07 8.05 -6.31
C ILE A 152 20.39 9.54 -6.15
N THR A 153 19.79 10.22 -5.17
CA THR A 153 20.08 11.65 -4.90
C THR A 153 21.52 11.84 -4.44
N ASN A 154 22.02 10.99 -3.52
CA ASN A 154 23.39 11.05 -3.05
C ASN A 154 24.42 10.79 -4.17
N ARG A 155 24.15 9.85 -5.10
CA ARG A 155 25.02 9.63 -6.26
C ARG A 155 25.07 10.81 -7.23
N LYS A 156 23.94 11.49 -7.46
CA LYS A 156 23.91 12.68 -8.33
C LYS A 156 24.66 13.87 -7.72
N SER A 157 24.49 14.10 -6.42
CA SER A 157 25.22 15.14 -5.68
C SER A 157 26.72 14.87 -5.66
N ASN A 158 27.14 13.61 -5.46
CA ASN A 158 28.57 13.29 -5.44
C ASN A 158 29.20 13.39 -6.85
N LYS A 159 28.47 13.01 -7.91
CA LYS A 159 28.95 13.15 -9.29
C LYS A 159 29.06 14.61 -9.75
N SER A 160 28.26 15.54 -9.20
CA SER A 160 28.41 16.97 -9.49
C SER A 160 29.56 17.62 -8.73
N MET A 161 29.97 17.07 -7.57
CA MET A 161 31.17 17.55 -6.87
C MET A 161 32.47 17.10 -7.55
N ILE A 162 32.51 15.91 -8.15
CA ILE A 162 33.69 15.39 -8.85
C ILE A 162 33.89 16.08 -10.22
N GLY A 163 32.84 16.64 -10.83
CA GLY A 163 32.91 17.37 -12.11
C GLY A 163 33.42 18.81 -12.02
N ASN A 164 33.75 19.31 -10.83
CA ASN A 164 34.27 20.66 -10.59
C ASN A 164 35.76 20.68 -10.20
N ILE A 165 36.48 19.58 -10.38
CA ILE A 165 37.94 19.58 -10.27
C ILE A 165 38.48 20.07 -11.62
N ASP A 166 38.73 21.37 -11.72
CA ASP A 166 39.41 21.98 -12.86
C ASP A 166 40.73 21.23 -13.14
N PRO A 167 41.01 20.81 -14.39
CA PRO A 167 42.30 20.25 -14.78
C PRO A 167 43.39 21.33 -14.97
N GLU A 168 43.18 22.56 -14.49
CA GLU A 168 44.04 23.70 -14.79
C GLU A 168 45.17 23.94 -13.78
N ASN A 169 45.65 22.89 -13.09
CA ASN A 169 46.78 23.06 -12.17
C ASN A 169 47.77 21.88 -12.14
N GLU A 170 47.97 21.20 -13.28
CA GLU A 170 49.04 20.21 -13.46
C GLU A 170 50.14 20.69 -14.45
N SER A 171 50.37 22.01 -14.53
CA SER A 171 51.54 22.55 -15.23
C SER A 171 52.14 23.76 -14.50
N ARG A 172 52.72 23.52 -13.33
CA ARG A 172 53.80 24.36 -12.78
C ARG A 172 54.81 23.53 -12.01
#